data_AF-A0A938LL61-F1
#
_entry.id   AF-A0A938LL61-F1
#
_cell.length_a   1.000
_cell.length_b   1.000
_cell.length_c   1.000
_cell.angle_alpha   90.00
_cell.angle_beta   90.00
_cell.angle_gamma   90.00
#
_symmetry.space_group_name_H-M   'P 1'
#
loop_
_entity.id
_entity.type
_entity.pdbx_description
1 polymer ?
#
loop_
_entity_poly.entity_id
_entity_poly.type
_entity_poly.pdbx_seq_one_letter_code
_entity_poly.pdbx_strand_id
1 'polypeptide(L)' 'MDLVLSRQAFLEMIWQWHGDRRGCYRHVCLACGRTFYASRPDARYCRGACRQRAYRRRLRRSGAAPAGG' A
#
# COMPACT_ATOMS: atom_id res chain seq x y z
N MET A 1 -0.09 -16.20 -23.42
CA MET A 1 -0.45 -16.17 -21.98
C MET A 1 0.76 -15.63 -21.25
N ASP A 2 0.91 -14.31 -21.21
CA ASP A 2 2.04 -13.64 -20.56
C ASP A 2 1.96 -13.84 -19.06
N LEU A 3 2.67 -14.87 -18.58
CA LEU A 3 2.92 -15.06 -17.17
C LEU A 3 3.88 -13.94 -16.72
N VAL A 4 3.35 -12.73 -16.52
CA VAL A 4 4.10 -11.66 -15.88
C VAL A 4 4.38 -12.16 -14.46
N LEU A 5 5.57 -12.72 -14.25
CA LEU A 5 6.23 -13.00 -12.97
C LEU A 5 6.49 -11.67 -12.24
N SER A 6 5.47 -10.84 -12.10
CA SER A 6 5.53 -9.65 -11.27
C SER A 6 5.65 -10.12 -9.82
N ARG A 7 6.46 -9.40 -9.06
CA ARG A 7 6.52 -9.55 -7.60
C ARG A 7 5.11 -9.57 -6.98
N GLN A 8 4.16 -8.83 -7.55
CA GLN A 8 2.79 -8.78 -7.07
C GLN A 8 2.04 -10.10 -7.29
N ALA A 9 2.12 -10.70 -8.47
CA ALA A 9 1.49 -12.00 -8.76
C ALA A 9 2.05 -13.13 -7.89
N PHE A 10 3.37 -13.15 -7.69
CA PHE A 10 4.03 -14.13 -6.82
C PHE A 10 3.56 -14.02 -5.37
N LEU A 11 3.46 -12.79 -4.85
CA LEU A 11 3.00 -12.56 -3.48
C LEU A 11 1.52 -12.85 -3.28
N GLU A 12 0.66 -12.58 -4.28
CA GLU A 12 -0.75 -13.03 -4.24
C GLU A 12 -0.86 -14.54 -4.17
N MET A 13 -0.08 -15.25 -4.99
CA MET A 13 -0.07 -16.71 -4.98
C MET A 13 0.38 -17.25 -3.63
N ILE A 14 1.49 -16.76 -3.06
CA ILE A 14 1.95 -17.19 -1.73
C ILE A 14 0.88 -16.92 -0.67
N TRP A 15 0.26 -15.73 -0.68
CA TRP A 15 -0.74 -15.36 0.31
C TRP A 15 -1.98 -16.23 0.24
N GLN A 16 -2.45 -16.62 -0.95
CA GLN A 16 -3.60 -17.52 -1.10
C GLN A 16 -3.42 -18.84 -0.36
N TRP A 17 -2.18 -19.31 -0.21
CA TRP A 17 -1.86 -20.59 0.45
C TRP A 17 -1.58 -20.44 1.94
N HIS A 18 -1.23 -19.24 2.39
CA HIS A 18 -0.55 -19.05 3.67
C HIS A 18 -1.18 -18.00 4.56
N GLY A 19 -2.04 -17.15 4.00
CA GLY A 19 -2.64 -16.01 4.68
C GLY A 19 -1.60 -14.97 5.13
N ASP A 20 -2.00 -14.16 6.10
CA ASP A 20 -1.14 -13.14 6.68
C ASP A 20 -0.08 -13.78 7.60
N ARG A 21 1.18 -13.70 7.21
CA ARG A 21 2.33 -14.14 8.01
C ARG A 21 3.19 -12.95 8.42
N ARG A 22 3.95 -13.12 9.51
CA ARG A 22 4.89 -12.10 10.01
C ARG A 22 5.82 -11.65 8.86
N GLY A 23 5.68 -10.39 8.42
CA GLY A 23 6.48 -9.82 7.33
C GLY A 23 5.84 -9.83 5.93
N CYS A 24 4.63 -10.40 5.77
CA CYS A 24 3.90 -10.36 4.51
C CYS A 24 2.38 -10.29 4.76
N TYR A 25 1.90 -9.09 5.06
CA TYR A 25 0.48 -8.78 5.29
C TYR A 25 -0.16 -8.23 4.02
N ARG A 26 -1.34 -8.75 3.65
CA ARG A 26 -2.09 -8.28 2.50
C ARG A 26 -2.98 -7.10 2.86
N HIS A 27 -2.82 -5.99 2.15
CA HIS A 27 -3.58 -4.77 2.40
C HIS A 27 -4.12 -4.15 1.10
N VAL A 28 -5.15 -3.32 1.24
CA VAL A 28 -5.67 -2.47 0.18
C VAL A 28 -5.21 -1.03 0.41
N CYS A 29 -4.57 -0.43 -0.60
CA CYS A 29 -4.05 0.93 -0.48
C CYS A 29 -5.18 1.97 -0.38
N LEU A 30 -5.26 2.70 0.73
CA LEU A 30 -6.32 3.70 0.96
C LEU A 30 -6.30 4.88 -0.02
N ALA A 31 -5.22 5.06 -0.79
CA ALA A 31 -5.09 6.16 -1.74
C ALA A 31 -5.36 5.78 -3.20
N CYS A 32 -5.28 4.49 -3.56
CA CYS A 32 -5.43 4.05 -4.96
C CYS A 32 -6.19 2.73 -5.14
N GLY A 33 -6.64 2.08 -4.08
CA GLY A 33 -7.45 0.86 -4.14
C GLY A 33 -6.69 -0.42 -4.53
N ARG A 34 -5.41 -0.34 -4.89
CA ARG A 34 -4.63 -1.53 -5.26
C ARG A 34 -4.26 -2.37 -4.04
N THR A 35 -4.35 -3.68 -4.20
CA THR A 35 -3.78 -4.65 -3.27
C THR A 35 -2.26 -4.55 -3.25
N PHE A 36 -1.67 -4.66 -2.07
CA PHE A 36 -0.23 -4.70 -1.88
C PHE A 36 0.14 -5.51 -0.64
N TYR A 37 1.40 -5.91 -0.58
CA TYR A 37 1.97 -6.69 0.51
C TYR A 37 2.96 -5.84 1.28
N ALA A 38 2.82 -5.82 2.61
CA ALA A 38 3.68 -5.06 3.51
C ALA A 38 4.32 -5.96 4.56
N SER A 39 5.49 -5.54 5.05
CA SER A 39 6.14 -6.20 6.19
C SER A 39 5.47 -5.88 7.52
N ARG A 40 4.67 -4.82 7.58
CA ARG A 40 4.00 -4.34 8.79
C ARG A 40 2.48 -4.50 8.68
N PRO A 41 1.80 -4.92 9.76
CA PRO A 41 0.35 -5.11 9.76
C PRO A 41 -0.45 -3.80 9.74
N ASP A 42 0.18 -2.67 10.09
CA ASP A 42 -0.46 -1.36 10.14
C ASP A 42 -0.25 -0.54 8.86
N ALA A 43 0.26 -1.17 7.79
CA ALA A 43 0.55 -0.49 6.53
C ALA A 43 -0.73 -0.08 5.79
N ARG A 44 -0.84 1.20 5.45
CA ARG A 44 -2.06 1.79 4.81
C ARG A 44 -1.88 2.16 3.34
N TYR A 45 -0.65 2.26 2.85
CA TYR A 45 -0.34 2.79 1.52
C TYR A 45 0.73 1.94 0.84
N CYS A 46 0.50 1.61 -0.44
CA CYS A 46 1.41 0.75 -1.21
C CYS A 46 2.76 1.38 -1.56
N ARG A 47 2.87 2.71 -1.57
CA ARG A 47 4.10 3.44 -1.91
C ARG A 47 4.13 4.85 -1.35
N GLY A 48 5.32 5.46 -1.34
CA GLY A 48 5.54 6.84 -0.86
C GLY A 48 4.63 7.88 -1.52
N ALA A 49 4.44 7.81 -2.84
CA ALA A 49 3.55 8.72 -3.57
C ALA A 49 2.09 8.66 -3.07
N CYS A 50 1.59 7.48 -2.72
CA CYS A 50 0.23 7.30 -2.18
C CYS A 50 0.11 7.90 -0.77
N ARG A 51 1.15 7.72 0.06
CA ARG A 51 1.23 8.33 1.40
C ARG A 51 1.22 9.85 1.32
N GLN A 52 2.04 10.43 0.45
CA GLN A 52 2.09 11.88 0.25
C GLN A 52 0.76 12.44 -0.31
N ARG A 53 0.11 11.73 -1.23
CA ARG A 53 -1.22 12.12 -1.73
C ARG A 53 -2.24 12.19 -0.59
N ALA A 54 -2.26 11.17 0.28
CA ALA A 54 -3.15 11.14 1.42
C ALA A 54 -2.84 12.26 2.42
N TYR A 55 -1.56 12.52 2.70
CA TYR A 55 -1.12 13.64 3.53
C TYR A 55 -1.58 14.99 2.98
N ARG A 56 -1.34 15.26 1.69
CA ARG A 56 -1.81 16.48 1.01
C ARG A 56 -3.33 16.65 1.05
N ARG A 57 -4.09 15.54 0.90
CA ARG A 57 -5.56 15.57 1.04
C ARG A 57 -6.00 15.94 2.46
N ARG A 58 -5.31 15.44 3.50
CA ARG A 58 -5.61 15.77 4.89
C ARG A 58 -5.35 17.25 5.18
N LEU A 59 -4.20 17.77 4.75
CA LEU A 59 -3.85 19.18 4.90
C LEU A 59 -4.91 20.10 4.29
N ARG A 60 -5.34 19.82 3.05
CA ARG A 60 -6.42 20.57 2.37
C ARG A 60 -7.74 20.56 3.16
N ARG A 61 -8.04 19.46 3.85
CA ARG A 61 -9.26 19.33 4.65
C ARG A 61 -9.15 20.02 6.01
N SER A 62 -7.94 20.11 6.56
CA SER A 62 -7.67 20.69 7.88
C SER A 62 -7.36 22.20 7.83
N GLY A 63 -7.28 22.82 6.65
CA GLY A 63 -6.86 24.22 6.50
C GLY A 63 -5.40 24.49 6.88
N ALA A 64 -4.64 23.46 7.26
CA ALA A 64 -3.23 23.57 7.61
C ALA A 64 -2.40 23.67 6.33
N ALA A 65 -1.70 24.79 6.15
CA ALA A 65 -0.72 24.94 5.08
C ALA A 65 0.38 23.88 5.22
N PRO A 66 0.89 23.30 4.11
CA PRO A 66 2.03 22.39 4.19
C PRO A 66 3.24 23.14 4.72
N ALA A 67 3.82 22.67 5.84
CA ALA A 67 5.15 23.10 6.25
C ALA A 67 6.14 22.69 5.15
N GLY A 68 6.63 23.68 4.40
CA GLY A 68 7.66 23.50 3.39
C GLY A 68 8.98 23.11 4.04
N GLY A 69 9.72 22.24 3.37
CA GLY A 69 11.11 21.90 3.69
C GLY A 69 12.07 22.56 2.74
#